data_AF-A0A7C4WDN5-F1
#
_entry.id   AF-A0A7C4WDN5-F1
#
_cell.length_a   1.000
_cell.length_b   1.000
_cell.length_c   1.000
_cell.angle_alpha   90.00
_cell.angle_beta   90.00
_cell.angle_gamma   90.00
#
_symmetry.space_group_name_H-M   'P 1'
#
loop_
_entity.id
_entity.type
_entity.pdbx_description
1 polymer ?
#
loop_
_entity_poly.entity_id
_entity_poly.type
_entity_poly.pdbx_seq_one_letter_code
_entity_poly.pdbx_strand_id
1 'polypeptide(L)'
;EGEDFIIQPHEHVLLHTLEYIKLPVDLMGFVNLRSSYARVGLTIPPTIIDANFEGELTIELVGGDFPVKLYHGDRFLHVVFAKLSSAVEKPYQGRYQGQRGVRLPSFR
;
A
#
# COMPACT_ATOMS: atom_id res chain seq x y z
N GLU A 1 0.93 -5.94 16.70
CA GLU A 1 0.19 -7.06 16.11
C GLU A 1 -0.99 -7.37 17.02
N GLY A 2 -2.20 -7.25 16.49
CA GLY A 2 -3.45 -7.50 17.21
C GLY A 2 -4.48 -8.00 16.20
N GLU A 3 -5.47 -8.74 16.68
CA GLU A 3 -6.53 -9.31 15.83
C GLU A 3 -7.37 -8.24 15.13
N ASP A 4 -7.51 -7.07 15.77
CA ASP A 4 -8.19 -5.91 15.21
C ASP A 4 -7.53 -4.59 15.60
N PHE A 5 -7.88 -3.55 14.85
CA PHE A 5 -7.47 -2.16 15.08
C PHE A 5 -8.62 -1.22 14.70
N ILE A 6 -8.87 -0.19 15.50
CA ILE A 6 -9.89 0.83 15.19
C ILE A 6 -9.19 2.10 14.76
N ILE A 7 -9.40 2.49 13.50
CA ILE A 7 -9.01 3.80 12.99
C ILE A 7 -10.02 4.82 13.50
N GLN A 8 -9.53 5.83 14.21
CA GLN A 8 -10.34 6.94 14.70
C GLN A 8 -10.63 7.95 13.58
N PRO A 9 -11.66 8.79 13.75
CA PRO A 9 -11.96 9.84 12.77
C PRO A 9 -10.75 10.72 12.48
N HIS A 10 -10.45 10.92 11.20
CA HIS A 10 -9.31 11.69 10.68
C HIS A 10 -7.92 11.21 11.15
N GLU A 11 -7.80 10.02 11.72
CA GLU A 11 -6.51 9.45 12.11
C GLU A 11 -5.72 8.99 10.89
N HIS A 12 -4.41 9.23 10.90
CA HIS A 12 -3.47 8.75 9.89
C HIS A 12 -2.71 7.54 10.43
N VAL A 13 -2.86 6.39 9.77
CA VAL A 13 -2.25 5.13 10.20
C VAL A 13 -1.49 4.50 9.04
N LEU A 14 -0.26 4.04 9.32
CA LEU A 14 0.50 3.22 8.38
C LEU A 14 0.20 1.74 8.63
N LEU A 15 -0.25 1.07 7.58
CA LEU A 15 -0.46 -0.37 7.53
C LEU A 15 0.50 -0.99 6.52
N HIS A 16 0.63 -2.32 6.53
CA HIS A 16 1.31 -3.04 5.47
C HIS A 16 0.51 -4.25 4.99
N THR A 17 0.76 -4.69 3.75
CA THR A 17 0.18 -5.93 3.22
C THR A 17 0.84 -7.16 3.84
N LEU A 18 0.10 -8.27 3.85
CA LEU A 18 0.69 -9.58 4.17
C LEU A 18 1.48 -10.14 2.98
N GLU A 19 1.06 -9.77 1.77
CA GLU A 19 1.71 -10.16 0.54
C GLU A 19 3.01 -9.40 0.33
N TYR A 20 4.04 -10.16 -0.03
CA TYR A 20 5.30 -9.64 -0.58
C TYR A 20 5.24 -9.76 -2.10
N ILE A 21 5.44 -8.65 -2.81
CA ILE A 21 5.44 -8.64 -4.27
C ILE A 21 6.84 -8.35 -4.80
N LYS A 22 7.10 -8.79 -6.03
CA LYS A 22 8.32 -8.48 -6.78
C LYS A 22 7.94 -8.27 -8.24
N LEU A 23 8.08 -7.04 -8.73
CA LEU A 23 7.74 -6.70 -10.10
C LEU A 23 8.97 -6.85 -11.01
N PRO A 24 8.82 -7.26 -12.27
CA PRO A 24 9.88 -7.14 -13.26
C PRO A 24 10.11 -5.67 -13.66
N VAL A 25 11.13 -5.44 -14.49
CA VAL A 25 11.53 -4.10 -14.95
C VAL A 25 10.59 -3.48 -16.00
N ASP A 26 9.58 -4.20 -16.47
CA ASP A 26 8.64 -3.78 -17.51
C ASP A 26 7.17 -3.77 -17.02
N LEU A 27 6.95 -3.80 -15.71
CA LEU A 27 5.62 -3.83 -15.08
C LEU A 27 5.55 -2.82 -13.94
N MET A 28 4.47 -2.05 -13.88
CA MET A 28 4.12 -1.20 -12.75
C MET A 28 2.78 -1.61 -12.12
N GLY A 29 2.48 -1.09 -10.94
CA GLY A 29 1.21 -1.33 -10.25
C GLY A 29 0.52 -0.05 -9.79
N PHE A 30 -0.80 -0.01 -9.90
CA PHE A 30 -1.66 0.98 -9.23
C PHE A 30 -2.29 0.35 -8.01
N VAL A 31 -2.04 0.92 -6.83
CA VAL A 31 -2.67 0.47 -5.59
C VAL A 31 -3.94 1.29 -5.37
N ASN A 32 -5.05 0.61 -5.16
CA ASN A 32 -6.32 1.24 -4.87
C ASN A 32 -7.00 0.59 -3.67
N LEU A 33 -7.74 1.41 -2.93
CA LEU A 33 -8.59 0.95 -1.84
C LEU A 33 -9.81 0.21 -2.42
N ARG A 34 -10.17 -0.93 -1.84
CA ARG A 34 -11.41 -1.61 -2.23
C ARG A 34 -12.61 -0.74 -1.90
N SER A 35 -13.60 -0.74 -2.78
CA SER A 35 -14.79 0.10 -2.65
C SER A 35 -15.54 -0.11 -1.32
N SER A 36 -15.50 -1.30 -0.73
CA SER A 36 -16.08 -1.56 0.59
C SER A 36 -15.49 -0.65 1.69
N TYR A 37 -14.17 -0.45 1.70
CA TYR A 37 -13.50 0.42 2.68
C TYR A 37 -13.64 1.90 2.30
N ALA A 38 -13.61 2.22 1.01
CA ALA A 38 -13.87 3.60 0.55
C ALA A 38 -15.27 4.09 0.94
N ARG A 39 -16.30 3.21 0.88
CA ARG A 39 -17.69 3.55 1.22
C ARG A 39 -17.94 3.76 2.71
N VAL A 40 -17.01 3.36 3.59
CA VAL A 40 -17.07 3.66 5.03
C VAL A 40 -16.20 4.87 5.40
N GLY A 41 -15.73 5.63 4.41
CA GLY A 41 -15.03 6.90 4.60
C GLY A 41 -13.50 6.78 4.70
N LEU A 42 -12.94 5.58 4.53
CA LEU A 42 -11.49 5.43 4.50
C LEU A 42 -10.92 5.90 3.17
N THR A 43 -9.73 6.50 3.22
CA THR A 43 -9.02 6.97 2.04
C THR A 43 -7.54 6.62 2.10
N ILE A 44 -6.91 6.46 0.93
CA ILE A 44 -5.47 6.28 0.78
C ILE A 44 -4.95 7.32 -0.23
N PRO A 45 -3.72 7.82 -0.08
CA PRO A 45 -3.10 8.62 -1.12
C PRO A 45 -2.86 7.78 -2.39
N PRO A 46 -2.91 8.40 -3.59
CA PRO A 46 -2.55 7.72 -4.83
C PRO A 46 -1.17 7.07 -4.72
N THR A 47 -1.11 5.77 -4.92
CA THR A 47 0.10 4.98 -4.71
C THR A 47 0.43 4.17 -5.96
N ILE A 48 1.67 4.33 -6.43
CA ILE A 48 2.23 3.60 -7.56
C ILE A 48 3.29 2.63 -7.04
N ILE A 49 3.31 1.44 -7.62
CA ILE A 49 4.37 0.45 -7.44
C ILE A 49 5.29 0.57 -8.65
N ASP A 50 6.50 1.04 -8.41
CA ASP A 50 7.52 1.21 -9.46
C ASP A 50 7.97 -0.15 -10.02
N ALA A 51 8.39 -0.15 -11.29
CA ALA A 51 9.01 -1.32 -11.89
C ALA A 51 10.27 -1.73 -11.13
N ASN A 52 10.47 -3.04 -10.97
CA ASN A 52 11.52 -3.65 -10.14
C ASN A 52 11.38 -3.48 -8.61
N PHE A 53 10.31 -2.83 -8.11
CA PHE A 53 10.05 -2.84 -6.67
C PHE A 53 9.87 -4.27 -6.16
N GLU A 54 10.46 -4.57 -5.00
CA GLU A 54 10.11 -5.75 -4.22
C GLU A 54 9.88 -5.38 -2.74
N GLY A 55 8.90 -6.00 -2.11
CA GLY A 55 8.55 -5.70 -0.73
C GLY A 55 7.09 -5.99 -0.41
N GLU A 56 6.76 -5.91 0.88
CA GLU A 56 5.40 -5.67 1.34
C GLU A 56 5.03 -4.20 1.08
N LEU A 57 3.76 -3.91 0.81
CA LEU A 57 3.30 -2.54 0.53
C LEU A 57 2.93 -1.85 1.83
N THR A 58 3.69 -0.81 2.21
CA THR A 58 3.29 0.10 3.29
C THR A 58 2.32 1.14 2.74
N ILE A 59 1.18 1.32 3.39
CA ILE A 59 0.07 2.14 2.91
C ILE A 59 -0.40 3.05 4.04
N GLU A 60 -0.46 4.34 3.74
CA GLU A 60 -1.11 5.32 4.60
C GLU A 60 -2.62 5.25 4.40
N LEU A 61 -3.34 4.99 5.49
CA LEU A 61 -4.78 4.96 5.52
C LEU A 61 -5.27 6.09 6.42
N VAL A 62 -6.21 6.88 5.90
CA VAL A 62 -6.77 8.04 6.60
C VAL A 62 -8.23 7.76 6.95
N GLY A 63 -8.56 7.95 8.22
CA GLY A 63 -9.91 7.81 8.78
C GLY A 63 -10.89 8.84 8.23
N GLY A 64 -12.14 8.41 8.01
CA GLY A 64 -13.26 9.29 7.67
C GLY A 64 -13.86 9.97 8.91
N ASP A 65 -15.16 10.24 8.86
CA ASP A 65 -15.88 10.91 9.96
C ASP A 65 -16.28 9.97 11.11
N PHE A 66 -16.21 8.66 10.90
CA PHE A 66 -16.62 7.64 11.88
C PHE A 66 -15.50 6.63 12.12
N PRO A 67 -15.41 6.03 13.34
CA PRO A 67 -14.45 4.98 13.62
C PRO A 67 -14.67 3.77 12.72
N VAL A 68 -13.59 3.22 12.16
CA VAL A 68 -13.65 2.00 11.34
C VAL A 68 -12.74 0.94 11.96
N LYS A 69 -13.34 -0.22 12.29
CA LYS A 69 -12.58 -1.38 12.74
C LYS A 69 -12.06 -2.17 11.52
N LEU A 70 -10.76 -2.45 11.54
CA LEU A 70 -10.07 -3.34 10.61
C LEU A 70 -9.66 -4.62 11.34
N TYR A 71 -9.65 -5.73 10.63
CA TYR A 71 -9.16 -7.00 11.15
C TYR A 71 -7.87 -7.42 10.45
N HIS A 72 -7.00 -8.11 11.18
CA HIS A 72 -5.83 -8.72 10.56
C HIS A 72 -6.26 -9.69 9.43
N GLY A 73 -5.58 -9.60 8.28
CA GLY A 73 -5.90 -10.42 7.09
C GLY A 73 -7.05 -9.90 6.23
N ASP A 74 -7.64 -8.76 6.59
CA ASP A 74 -8.60 -8.09 5.72
C ASP A 74 -7.98 -7.76 4.36
N ARG A 75 -8.66 -8.19 3.30
CA ARG A 75 -8.33 -7.73 1.94
C ARG A 75 -8.80 -6.29 1.83
N PHE A 76 -7.96 -5.29 2.09
CA PHE A 76 -8.37 -3.88 2.02
C PHE A 76 -8.01 -3.18 0.71
N LEU A 77 -7.04 -3.71 -0.04
CA LEU A 77 -6.55 -3.15 -1.30
C LEU A 77 -6.80 -4.09 -2.48
N HIS A 78 -6.69 -3.53 -3.68
CA HIS A 78 -6.32 -4.30 -4.87
C HIS A 78 -5.17 -3.60 -5.60
N VAL A 79 -4.43 -4.37 -6.40
CA VAL A 79 -3.39 -3.87 -7.28
C VAL A 79 -3.80 -4.12 -8.72
N VAL A 80 -3.77 -3.08 -9.55
CA VAL A 80 -3.94 -3.19 -11.00
C VAL A 80 -2.57 -3.07 -11.64
N PHE A 81 -2.13 -4.13 -12.31
CA PHE A 81 -0.85 -4.11 -13.01
C PHE A 81 -0.99 -3.55 -14.42
N ALA A 82 -0.02 -2.73 -14.81
CA ALA A 82 0.09 -2.19 -16.15
C ALA A 82 1.46 -2.54 -16.74
N LYS A 83 1.46 -3.16 -17.92
CA LYS A 83 2.67 -3.43 -18.67
C LYS A 83 3.18 -2.13 -19.29
N LEU A 84 4.48 -1.88 -19.15
CA LEU A 84 5.14 -0.72 -19.74
C LEU A 84 5.40 -0.97 -21.23
N SER A 85 5.55 0.10 -22.01
CA SER A 85 5.89 0.02 -23.43
C SER A 85 7.28 -0.57 -23.68
N SER A 86 8.20 -0.41 -22.73
CA SER A 86 9.53 -1.00 -22.70
C SER A 86 10.00 -1.19 -21.25
N ALA A 87 11.07 -1.98 -21.05
CA ALA A 87 11.75 -2.04 -19.75
C ALA A 87 12.25 -0.65 -19.33
N VAL A 88 12.17 -0.34 -18.04
CA VAL A 88 12.66 0.94 -17.51
C VAL A 88 14.19 0.99 -17.54
N GLU A 89 14.74 2.14 -17.94
CA GLU A 89 16.20 2.37 -17.93
C GLU A 89 16.77 2.44 -16.50
N LYS A 90 15.97 2.95 -15.56
CA LYS A 90 16.33 3.12 -14.15
C LYS A 90 15.33 2.38 -13.28
N PRO A 91 15.50 1.06 -13.08
CA PRO A 91 14.62 0.28 -12.23
C PRO A 91 14.66 0.77 -10.79
N TYR A 92 13.57 0.54 -10.05
CA TYR A 92 13.54 0.88 -8.64
C TYR A 92 14.66 0.14 -7.88
N GLN A 93 15.51 0.91 -7.21
CA GLN A 93 16.58 0.48 -6.30
C GLN A 93 16.60 1.40 -5.06
N GLY A 94 15.41 1.88 -4.68
CA GLY A 94 15.25 2.86 -3.61
C GLY A 94 15.34 2.25 -2.21
N ARG A 95 15.15 3.11 -1.21
CA ARG A 95 15.33 2.80 0.23
C ARG A 95 14.37 1.75 0.77
N TYR A 96 13.24 1.56 0.09
CA TYR A 96 12.18 0.65 0.53
C TYR A 96 12.26 -0.71 -0.18
N GLN A 97 13.33 -0.97 -0.95
CA GLN A 97 13.53 -2.26 -1.60
C GLN A 97 13.68 -3.38 -0.55
N GLY A 98 12.91 -4.45 -0.73
CA GLY A 98 12.87 -5.60 0.17
C GLY A 98 12.18 -5.33 1.50
N GLN A 99 11.37 -4.27 1.60
CA GLN A 99 10.74 -3.93 2.88
C GLN A 99 9.76 -5.01 3.37
N ARG A 100 9.69 -5.13 4.70
CA ARG A 100 8.77 -6.01 5.43
C ARG A 100 8.26 -5.27 6.65
N GLY A 101 6.99 -5.48 6.98
CA GLY A 101 6.27 -4.72 7.98
C GLY A 101 6.06 -3.26 7.55
N VAL A 102 5.58 -2.46 8.51
CA VAL A 102 5.49 -1.00 8.33
C VAL A 102 6.90 -0.40 8.22
N ARG A 103 7.14 0.35 7.14
CA ARG A 103 8.32 1.22 7.03
C ARG A 103 7.97 2.69 7.20
N LEU A 104 8.66 3.31 8.15
CA LEU A 104 8.55 4.75 8.36
C LEU A 104 9.27 5.51 7.24
N PRO A 105 8.81 6.75 6.92
CA PRO A 105 9.47 7.61 5.97
C PRO A 105 10.95 7.83 6.31
N SER A 106 11.82 7.70 5.32
CA SER A 106 13.25 8.03 5.45
C SER A 106 13.61 9.16 4.48
N PHE A 107 14.00 10.31 5.05
CA PHE A 107 14.36 11.53 4.30
C PHE A 107 15.86 11.76 4.15
N ARG A 108 16.71 10.97 4.83
CA ARG A 108 18.18 11.10 4.81
C ARG A 108 18.86 10.01 4.02
#